data_AF-A0A812YMB1-F1
#
_entry.id   AF-A0A812YMB1-F1
#
_cell.length_a   1.000
_cell.length_b   1.000
_cell.length_c   1.000
_cell.angle_alpha   90.00
_cell.angle_beta   90.00
_cell.angle_gamma   90.00
#
_symmetry.space_group_name_H-M   'P 1'
#
loop_
_entity.id
_entity.type
_entity.pdbx_description
1 polymer ?
#
loop_
_entity_poly.entity_id
_entity_poly.type
_entity_poly.pdbx_seq_one_letter_code
_entity_poly.pdbx_strand_id
1 'polypeptide(L)'
;HMSFVDGVDLFDNKMFSITPAESKIMDPQQRVVLEVGYEALFSGGYKKGKIMNSLGGMYLGYGTGNSDFGHVERTTDGSAEGSFGATGGSAAITANRFSFVLGMKGPSIAVDAE
;
A
#
# COMPACT_ATOMS: atom_id res chain seq x y z
N HIS A 1 1.26 -7.36 -27.01
CA HIS A 1 2.49 -7.45 -26.19
C HIS A 1 2.13 -7.07 -24.77
N MET A 2 2.57 -7.84 -23.79
CA MET A 2 2.33 -7.61 -22.35
C MET A 2 3.67 -7.34 -21.65
N SER A 3 3.63 -6.64 -20.52
CA SER A 3 4.78 -6.41 -19.63
C SER A 3 4.40 -6.86 -18.22
N PHE A 4 5.33 -7.46 -17.49
CA PHE A 4 5.13 -7.98 -16.14
C PHE A 4 6.14 -7.37 -15.17
N VAL A 5 5.79 -7.34 -13.89
CA VAL A 5 6.67 -6.92 -12.81
C VAL A 5 7.16 -8.16 -12.08
N ASP A 6 8.48 -8.31 -11.97
CA ASP A 6 9.10 -9.42 -11.24
C ASP A 6 8.97 -9.23 -9.73
N GLY A 7 8.85 -10.34 -8.99
CA GLY A 7 8.92 -10.30 -7.52
C GLY A 7 7.71 -9.64 -6.84
N VAL A 8 6.55 -9.58 -7.49
CA VAL A 8 5.33 -8.96 -6.95
C VAL A 8 4.86 -9.55 -5.61
N ASP A 9 5.31 -10.77 -5.29
CA ASP A 9 5.01 -11.46 -4.04
C ASP A 9 5.95 -11.09 -2.88
N LEU A 10 7.07 -10.43 -3.16
CA LEU A 10 8.07 -10.04 -2.15
C LEU A 10 7.62 -8.78 -1.41
N PHE A 11 7.82 -8.77 -0.09
CA PHE A 11 7.56 -7.61 0.76
C PHE A 11 8.24 -7.71 2.13
N ASP A 12 8.97 -6.67 2.55
CA ASP A 12 9.54 -6.58 3.90
C ASP A 12 8.51 -6.08 4.92
N ASN A 13 7.64 -6.99 5.36
CA ASN A 13 6.60 -6.67 6.35
C ASN A 13 7.16 -6.18 7.70
N LYS A 14 8.37 -6.59 8.10
CA LYS A 14 8.96 -6.23 9.39
C LYS A 14 9.39 -4.77 9.40
N MET A 15 9.94 -4.27 8.29
CA MET A 15 10.35 -2.88 8.17
C MET A 15 9.17 -1.90 8.36
N PHE A 16 7.99 -2.29 7.89
CA PHE A 16 6.77 -1.50 7.97
C PHE A 16 5.87 -1.82 9.17
N SER A 17 6.31 -2.68 10.09
CA SER A 17 5.53 -3.13 11.25
C SER A 17 4.18 -3.76 10.88
N ILE A 18 4.11 -4.45 9.74
CA ILE A 18 2.92 -5.15 9.25
C ILE A 18 3.02 -6.63 9.63
N THR A 19 1.91 -7.22 10.10
CA THR A 19 1.92 -8.62 10.51
C THR A 19 2.01 -9.56 9.30
N PRO A 20 2.61 -10.76 9.43
CA PRO A 20 2.65 -11.72 8.33
C PRO A 20 1.26 -12.09 7.79
N ALA A 21 0.26 -12.19 8.67
CA ALA A 21 -1.12 -12.47 8.29
C ALA A 21 -1.71 -11.36 7.42
N GLU A 22 -1.50 -10.09 7.81
CA GLU A 22 -1.95 -8.94 7.03
C GLU A 22 -1.19 -8.81 5.71
N SER A 23 0.13 -9.03 5.69
CA SER A 23 0.92 -8.90 4.46
C SER A 23 0.52 -9.88 3.35
N LYS A 24 -0.05 -11.04 3.71
CA LYS A 24 -0.49 -12.06 2.74
C LYS A 24 -1.75 -11.68 1.97
N ILE A 25 -2.59 -10.84 2.57
CA ILE A 25 -3.89 -10.39 2.04
C ILE A 25 -3.82 -8.93 1.56
N MET A 26 -2.63 -8.33 1.58
CA MET A 26 -2.40 -7.03 0.97
C MET A 26 -2.26 -7.17 -0.54
N ASP A 27 -3.02 -6.35 -1.27
CA ASP A 27 -2.82 -6.17 -2.71
C ASP A 27 -1.32 -5.90 -2.98
N PRO A 28 -0.69 -6.66 -3.89
CA PRO A 28 0.70 -6.44 -4.29
C PRO A 28 1.01 -4.98 -4.64
N GLN A 29 0.06 -4.22 -5.20
CA GLN A 29 0.20 -2.79 -5.47
C GLN A 29 0.43 -1.98 -4.19
N GLN A 30 -0.26 -2.30 -3.09
CA GLN A 30 -0.02 -1.63 -1.79
C GLN A 30 1.40 -1.88 -1.28
N ARG A 31 1.88 -3.11 -1.44
CA ARG A 31 3.22 -3.53 -1.01
C ARG A 31 4.30 -2.78 -1.80
N VAL A 32 4.15 -2.71 -3.12
CA VAL A 32 5.06 -1.96 -4.01
C VAL A 32 5.05 -0.46 -3.69
N VAL A 33 3.87 0.15 -3.47
CA VAL A 33 3.79 1.58 -3.11
C VAL A 33 4.54 1.88 -1.81
N LEU A 34 4.43 1.01 -0.80
CA LEU A 34 5.14 1.16 0.47
C LEU A 34 6.67 1.11 0.28
N GLU A 35 7.17 0.10 -0.43
CA GLU A 35 8.61 -0.11 -0.62
C GLU A 35 9.22 0.99 -1.49
N VAL A 36 8.68 1.18 -2.70
CA VAL A 36 9.23 2.14 -3.67
C VAL A 36 9.08 3.57 -3.17
N GLY A 37 7.95 3.91 -2.55
CA GLY A 37 7.74 5.25 -1.98
C GLY A 37 8.69 5.52 -0.82
N TYR A 38 8.94 4.55 0.06
CA TYR A 38 9.93 4.69 1.13
C TYR A 38 11.36 4.79 0.58
N GLU A 39 11.73 3.97 -0.39
CA GLU A 39 13.04 4.00 -1.03
C GLU A 39 13.30 5.34 -1.73
N ALA A 40 12.29 5.90 -2.40
CA ALA A 40 12.38 7.22 -3.01
C ALA A 40 12.63 8.33 -1.98
N LEU A 41 11.90 8.31 -0.86
CA LEU A 41 12.12 9.25 0.25
C LEU A 41 13.53 9.10 0.84
N PHE A 42 13.96 7.86 1.08
CA PHE A 42 15.28 7.57 1.62
C PHE A 42 16.40 8.02 0.68
N SER A 43 16.27 7.74 -0.62
CA SER A 43 17.19 8.19 -1.67
C SER A 43 17.24 9.71 -1.78
N GLY A 44 16.14 10.40 -1.50
CA GLY A 44 16.06 11.85 -1.36
C GLY A 44 16.68 12.41 -0.06
N GLY A 45 17.24 11.56 0.81
CA GLY A 45 17.86 11.96 2.08
C GLY A 45 16.87 12.17 3.23
N TYR A 46 15.59 11.81 3.05
CA TYR A 46 14.60 11.85 4.12
C TYR A 46 14.71 10.60 4.99
N LYS A 47 15.31 10.77 6.17
CA LYS A 47 15.38 9.72 7.19
C LYS A 47 14.06 9.62 7.96
N LYS A 48 13.78 8.44 8.53
CA LYS A 48 12.57 8.16 9.34
C LYS A 48 12.23 9.26 10.35
N GLY A 49 13.23 9.80 11.05
CA GLY A 49 13.03 10.87 12.03
C GLY A 49 12.54 12.20 11.46
N LYS A 50 12.81 12.51 10.17
CA LYS A 50 12.28 13.70 9.49
C LYS A 50 10.88 13.49 8.91
N ILE A 51 10.53 12.24 8.60
CA ILE A 51 9.24 11.89 8.00
C ILE A 51 8.16 11.76 9.08
N MET A 52 8.51 11.16 10.21
CA MET A 52 7.61 10.96 11.35
C MET A 52 7.12 12.31 11.89
N ASN A 53 5.80 12.45 12.04
CA ASN A 53 5.09 13.69 12.39
C ASN A 53 5.29 14.86 11.42
N SER A 54 5.79 14.63 10.21
CA SER A 54 5.89 15.68 9.19
C SER A 54 4.52 16.04 8.61
N LEU A 55 4.42 17.25 8.06
CA LEU A 55 3.25 17.69 7.27
C LEU A 55 3.33 17.26 5.80
N GLY A 56 4.23 16.32 5.46
CA GLY A 56 4.29 15.75 4.11
C GLY A 56 2.97 15.05 3.77
N GLY A 57 2.50 15.24 2.54
CA GLY A 57 1.27 14.62 2.04
C GLY A 57 1.56 13.44 1.12
N MET A 58 0.60 12.51 1.04
CA MET A 58 0.55 11.40 0.10
C MET A 58 -0.53 11.67 -0.94
N TYR A 59 -0.15 11.64 -2.22
CA TYR A 59 -1.07 11.76 -3.35
C TYR A 59 -0.83 10.57 -4.26
N LEU A 60 -1.80 9.66 -4.31
CA LEU A 60 -1.74 8.42 -5.09
C LEU A 60 -2.63 8.53 -6.32
N GLY A 61 -2.06 8.42 -7.52
CA GLY A 61 -2.84 8.12 -8.71
C GLY A 61 -3.19 6.64 -8.73
N TYR A 62 -4.48 6.30 -8.84
CA TYR A 62 -4.94 4.91 -8.83
C TYR A 62 -6.14 4.73 -9.76
N GLY A 63 -5.99 3.93 -10.82
CA GLY A 63 -7.09 3.62 -11.74
C GLY A 63 -8.05 2.60 -11.14
N THR A 64 -9.35 2.89 -11.15
CA THR A 64 -10.40 2.01 -10.58
C THR A 64 -10.54 0.66 -11.28
N GLY A 65 -10.01 0.49 -12.49
CA GLY A 65 -9.98 -0.80 -13.22
C GLY A 65 -8.90 -1.79 -12.76
N ASN A 66 -7.97 -1.39 -11.87
CA ASN A 66 -6.75 -2.15 -11.60
C ASN A 66 -6.72 -2.93 -10.26
N SER A 67 -7.78 -2.90 -9.46
CA SER A 67 -7.81 -3.58 -8.15
C SER A 67 -8.67 -4.85 -8.15
N ASP A 68 -8.37 -5.81 -9.03
CA ASP A 68 -9.06 -7.12 -9.03
C ASP A 68 -8.82 -7.91 -7.72
N PHE A 69 -7.77 -7.57 -6.97
CA PHE A 69 -7.41 -8.26 -5.73
C PHE A 69 -8.52 -8.22 -4.67
N GLY A 70 -9.23 -7.10 -4.55
CA GLY A 70 -10.36 -6.95 -3.62
C GLY A 70 -11.63 -7.71 -4.05
N HIS A 71 -11.70 -8.13 -5.32
CA HIS A 71 -12.75 -9.00 -5.84
C HIS A 71 -12.38 -10.49 -5.77
N VAL A 72 -11.11 -10.84 -6.00
CA VAL A 72 -10.61 -12.21 -5.84
C VAL A 72 -10.82 -12.72 -4.42
N GLU A 73 -10.46 -11.94 -3.38
CA GLU A 73 -10.65 -12.36 -1.98
C GLU A 73 -12.11 -12.62 -1.60
N ARG A 74 -13.07 -11.89 -2.19
CA ARG A 74 -14.51 -12.08 -1.93
C ARG A 74 -15.09 -13.35 -2.55
N THR A 75 -14.40 -13.94 -3.53
CA THR A 75 -14.90 -15.08 -4.31
C THR A 75 -14.29 -16.41 -3.90
N THR A 76 -13.14 -16.43 -3.25
CA THR A 76 -12.35 -17.66 -3.06
C THR A 76 -12.52 -18.39 -1.74
N ASP A 77 -13.08 -17.80 -0.67
CA ASP A 77 -13.47 -18.56 0.51
C ASP A 77 -14.26 -17.68 1.49
N GLY A 78 -15.50 -18.06 1.81
CA GLY A 78 -16.32 -17.43 2.85
C GLY A 78 -15.76 -17.56 4.28
N SER A 79 -14.51 -18.01 4.42
CA SER A 79 -13.80 -18.24 5.69
C SER A 79 -12.60 -17.29 5.89
N ALA A 80 -12.22 -16.50 4.88
CA ALA A 80 -11.19 -15.46 5.00
C ALA A 80 -11.76 -14.14 5.54
N GLU A 81 -12.75 -14.19 6.44
CA GLU A 81 -13.24 -13.05 7.23
C GLU A 81 -12.21 -12.62 8.29
N GLY A 82 -10.96 -12.40 7.87
CA GLY A 82 -10.03 -11.60 8.65
C GLY A 82 -10.45 -10.14 8.56
N SER A 83 -10.39 -9.41 9.68
CA SER A 83 -10.66 -7.95 9.81
C SER A 83 -9.94 -7.03 8.79
N PHE A 84 -9.09 -7.60 7.94
CA PHE A 84 -8.16 -6.95 7.03
C PHE A 84 -8.53 -7.13 5.53
N GLY A 85 -9.47 -8.02 5.17
CA GLY A 85 -9.86 -8.19 3.75
C GLY A 85 -10.51 -6.93 3.15
N ALA A 86 -11.23 -6.16 3.98
CA ALA A 86 -11.74 -4.84 3.59
C ALA A 86 -10.62 -3.80 3.33
N THR A 87 -9.42 -4.02 3.89
CA THR A 87 -8.26 -3.12 3.74
C THR A 87 -7.28 -3.55 2.65
N GLY A 88 -7.46 -4.75 2.08
CA GLY A 88 -6.56 -5.35 1.10
C GLY A 88 -6.55 -4.66 -0.26
N GLY A 89 -7.69 -4.13 -0.74
CA GLY A 89 -7.83 -3.74 -2.16
C GLY A 89 -8.27 -2.29 -2.47
N SER A 90 -8.40 -1.40 -1.48
CA SER A 90 -8.88 -0.02 -1.75
C SER A 90 -7.74 0.96 -2.04
N ALA A 91 -7.91 1.77 -3.08
CA ALA A 91 -7.00 2.87 -3.43
C ALA A 91 -6.79 3.87 -2.27
N ALA A 92 -7.86 4.28 -1.59
CA ALA A 92 -7.80 5.18 -0.45
C ALA A 92 -7.01 4.56 0.72
N ILE A 93 -7.13 3.24 0.89
CA ILE A 93 -6.42 2.51 1.93
C ILE A 93 -4.93 2.44 1.60
N THR A 94 -4.56 2.30 0.32
CA THR A 94 -3.17 2.36 -0.12
C THR A 94 -2.51 3.69 0.29
N ALA A 95 -3.14 4.83 -0.03
CA ALA A 95 -2.62 6.15 0.33
C ALA A 95 -2.55 6.34 1.85
N ASN A 96 -3.62 5.97 2.57
CA ASN A 96 -3.72 6.14 4.02
C ASN A 96 -2.73 5.23 4.77
N ARG A 97 -2.52 4.00 4.30
CA ARG A 97 -1.56 3.06 4.87
C ARG A 97 -0.15 3.60 4.73
N PHE A 98 0.22 4.14 3.57
CA PHE A 98 1.52 4.78 3.38
C PHE A 98 1.76 5.91 4.40
N SER A 99 0.79 6.83 4.51
CA SER A 99 0.85 7.93 5.47
C SER A 99 0.94 7.44 6.93
N PHE A 100 0.16 6.42 7.27
CA PHE A 100 0.13 5.84 8.62
C PHE A 100 1.45 5.17 9.01
N VAL A 101 1.97 4.31 8.13
CA VAL A 101 3.20 3.53 8.36
C VAL A 101 4.41 4.45 8.51
N LEU A 102 4.47 5.54 7.75
CA LEU A 102 5.56 6.51 7.82
C LEU A 102 5.33 7.60 8.89
N GLY A 103 4.14 7.66 9.49
CA GLY A 103 3.79 8.65 10.51
C GLY A 103 3.60 10.06 9.96
N MET A 104 3.27 10.21 8.68
CA MET A 104 2.98 11.48 8.03
C MET A 104 1.61 12.02 8.48
N LYS A 105 1.51 13.34 8.63
CA LYS A 105 0.31 14.05 9.12
C LYS A 105 -0.28 15.01 8.09
N GLY A 106 0.32 15.10 6.90
CA GLY A 106 -0.24 15.87 5.80
C GLY A 106 -1.43 15.17 5.13
N PRO A 107 -1.97 15.77 4.05
CA PRO A 107 -3.07 15.19 3.28
C PRO A 107 -2.72 13.80 2.76
N SER A 108 -3.71 12.90 2.74
CA SER A 108 -3.57 11.55 2.19
C SER A 108 -4.73 11.29 1.23
N ILE A 109 -4.45 11.37 -0.07
CA ILE A 109 -5.47 11.42 -1.12
C ILE A 109 -5.14 10.38 -2.19
N ALA A 110 -6.12 9.54 -2.50
CA ALA A 110 -6.12 8.75 -3.72
C ALA A 110 -6.95 9.48 -4.78
N VAL A 111 -6.41 9.63 -5.97
CA VAL A 111 -7.01 10.32 -7.12
C VAL A 111 -7.17 9.30 -8.23
N ASP A 112 -8.39 9.18 -8.71
CA ASP A 112 -8.68 8.56 -9.99
C ASP A 112 -9.09 9.65 -10.98
N ALA A 113 -8.52 9.61 -12.16
CA ALA A 113 -8.72 10.58 -13.23
C ALA A 113 -8.83 9.90 -14.60
N GLU A 114 -9.10 8.59 -14.61
CA GLU A 114 -9.45 7.83 -15.81
C GLU A 114 -10.84 8.22 -16.37
#